data_AF-A0A6B3ELH2-F1
#
_entry.id   AF-A0A6B3ELH2-F1
#
_cell.length_a   1.000
_cell.length_b   1.000
_cell.length_c   1.000
_cell.angle_alpha   90.00
_cell.angle_beta   90.00
_cell.angle_gamma   90.00
#
_symmetry.space_group_name_H-M   'P 1'
#
loop_
_entity.id
_entity.type
_entity.pdbx_description
1 polymer ?
#
loop_
_entity_poly.entity_id
_entity_poly.type
_entity_poly.pdbx_seq_one_letter_code
_entity_poly.pdbx_strand_id
1 'polypeptide(L)'
;LGGRYVTACDVGTYVADMDVVARTNPWTTGRSPENGGAGDSSVLTAYGVFQGMRAGAAELWGTPTLAGRRVGIAGIGKVGRHLVDHLVEDGAEVVVTDVREAAVRDVAARHAGRVRVVADTGTLIRTEGLDVYAPCALGGALNDESVPVLTARLVCGAANNQLAHPGVEKDLADRGILYAPDYVVNAGGVIQVAAEQGGGFDFEQCKAKTANIFETVSEVFAAAKAGGVPPAVAADRLAEERMTKGAVVVPAPASAG
;
A
#
# COMPACT_ATOMS: atom_id res chain seq x y z
N LEU A 1 16.93 -17.83 -14.57
CA LEU A 1 15.69 -17.64 -15.36
C LEU A 1 15.85 -16.71 -16.57
N GLY A 2 17.09 -16.34 -16.99
CA GLY A 2 17.32 -15.59 -18.22
C GLY A 2 16.55 -14.26 -18.34
N GLY A 3 16.35 -13.55 -17.22
CA GLY A 3 15.58 -12.31 -17.18
C GLY A 3 14.06 -12.45 -17.11
N ARG A 4 13.52 -13.67 -17.10
CA ARG A 4 12.08 -13.91 -16.93
C ARG A 4 11.56 -13.57 -15.53
N TYR A 5 12.46 -13.43 -14.56
CA TYR A 5 12.14 -13.04 -13.19
C TYR A 5 13.20 -12.05 -12.72
N VAL A 6 12.73 -10.92 -12.21
CA VAL A 6 13.52 -9.88 -11.57
C VAL A 6 13.13 -9.84 -10.11
N THR A 7 14.11 -9.89 -9.22
CA THR A 7 13.86 -9.89 -7.76
C THR A 7 14.05 -8.50 -7.14
N ALA A 8 13.41 -8.28 -6.01
CA ALA A 8 13.54 -7.09 -5.15
C ALA A 8 13.47 -7.50 -3.67
N CYS A 9 13.51 -6.53 -2.75
CA CYS A 9 13.29 -6.76 -1.32
C CYS A 9 11.80 -7.04 -1.00
N ASP A 10 11.58 -7.94 -0.04
CA ASP A 10 10.31 -8.11 0.68
C ASP A 10 10.59 -8.48 2.16
N VAL A 11 9.56 -8.80 2.95
CA VAL A 11 9.63 -9.19 4.36
C VAL A 11 10.74 -10.20 4.59
N GLY A 12 11.68 -9.85 5.48
CA GLY A 12 12.83 -10.68 5.82
C GLY A 12 14.10 -10.39 5.01
N THR A 13 14.05 -9.50 4.02
CA THR A 13 15.21 -9.07 3.22
C THR A 13 15.36 -7.55 3.22
N TYR A 14 16.58 -7.09 2.95
CA TYR A 14 16.99 -5.70 3.03
C TYR A 14 17.83 -5.31 1.80
N VAL A 15 18.02 -4.00 1.63
CA VAL A 15 18.84 -3.41 0.55
C VAL A 15 20.24 -4.05 0.50
N ALA A 16 20.85 -4.30 1.67
CA ALA A 16 22.14 -4.98 1.77
C ALA A 16 22.12 -6.43 1.23
N ASP A 17 20.99 -7.13 1.36
CA ASP A 17 20.84 -8.47 0.79
C ASP A 17 20.72 -8.40 -0.74
N MET A 18 20.06 -7.37 -1.29
CA MET A 18 19.99 -7.17 -2.73
C MET A 18 21.34 -6.83 -3.34
N ASP A 19 22.19 -6.10 -2.62
CA ASP A 19 23.59 -5.89 -3.03
C ASP A 19 24.36 -7.21 -3.10
N VAL A 20 24.13 -8.12 -2.16
CA VAL A 20 24.71 -9.47 -2.16
C VAL A 20 24.24 -10.28 -3.36
N VAL A 21 22.93 -10.32 -3.62
CA VAL A 21 22.31 -11.08 -4.71
C VAL A 21 22.75 -10.54 -6.08
N ALA A 22 22.89 -9.23 -6.21
CA ALA A 22 23.30 -8.57 -7.45
C ALA A 22 24.70 -8.97 -7.94
N ARG A 23 25.56 -9.49 -7.04
CA ARG A 23 26.90 -9.99 -7.40
C ARG A 23 26.87 -11.19 -8.34
N THR A 24 25.79 -11.97 -8.32
CA THR A 24 25.65 -13.18 -9.14
C THR A 24 24.38 -13.18 -10.00
N ASN A 25 23.42 -12.28 -9.73
CA ASN A 25 22.19 -12.15 -10.50
C ASN A 25 21.97 -10.70 -10.98
N PRO A 26 22.16 -10.40 -12.28
CA PRO A 26 21.91 -9.06 -12.82
C PRO A 26 20.41 -8.68 -12.81
N TRP A 27 19.50 -9.64 -12.62
CA TRP A 27 18.05 -9.41 -12.54
C TRP A 27 17.62 -9.12 -11.10
N THR A 28 18.26 -8.13 -10.49
CA THR A 28 18.07 -7.74 -9.08
C THR A 28 17.87 -6.23 -8.99
N THR A 29 16.82 -5.81 -8.29
CA THR A 29 16.45 -4.41 -8.04
C THR A 29 16.36 -4.14 -6.54
N GLY A 30 16.18 -2.89 -6.11
CA GLY A 30 16.16 -2.51 -4.70
C GLY A 30 17.57 -2.57 -4.08
N ARG A 31 18.59 -2.37 -4.91
CA ARG A 31 20.01 -2.29 -4.48
C ARG A 31 20.27 -0.96 -3.79
N SER A 32 21.40 -0.85 -3.12
CA SER A 32 21.77 0.41 -2.46
C SER A 32 22.03 1.52 -3.48
N PRO A 33 21.75 2.80 -3.15
CA PRO A 33 22.09 3.93 -4.02
C PRO A 33 23.56 3.95 -4.42
N GLU A 34 24.46 3.54 -3.52
CA GLU A 34 25.90 3.41 -3.75
C GLU A 34 26.22 2.38 -4.86
N ASN A 35 25.36 1.37 -5.03
CA ASN A 35 25.46 0.36 -6.07
C ASN A 35 24.51 0.61 -7.25
N GLY A 36 23.95 1.83 -7.35
CA GLY A 36 23.07 2.25 -8.45
C GLY A 36 21.66 1.67 -8.40
N GLY A 37 21.17 1.29 -7.20
CA GLY A 37 19.77 0.94 -6.97
C GLY A 37 18.95 2.09 -6.39
N ALA A 38 17.66 1.87 -6.20
CA ALA A 38 16.69 2.83 -5.70
C ALA A 38 16.59 2.87 -4.16
N GLY A 39 17.31 2.00 -3.46
CA GLY A 39 17.33 1.96 -2.00
C GLY A 39 16.01 1.54 -1.36
N ASP A 40 15.67 2.15 -0.23
CA ASP A 40 14.48 1.81 0.56
C ASP A 40 13.19 2.25 -0.14
N SER A 41 12.38 1.27 -0.56
CA SER A 41 11.12 1.50 -1.26
C SER A 41 9.97 1.93 -0.35
N SER A 42 10.15 1.86 0.96
CA SER A 42 9.08 2.14 1.93
C SER A 42 8.56 3.57 1.90
N VAL A 43 9.39 4.53 1.45
CA VAL A 43 9.00 5.94 1.31
C VAL A 43 7.91 6.10 0.26
N LEU A 44 8.12 5.57 -0.95
CA LEU A 44 7.12 5.65 -2.01
C LEU A 44 5.93 4.72 -1.78
N THR A 45 6.12 3.58 -1.12
CA THR A 45 4.98 2.76 -0.65
C THR A 45 4.09 3.54 0.31
N ALA A 46 4.65 4.23 1.31
CA ALA A 46 3.87 5.03 2.25
C ALA A 46 3.15 6.19 1.56
N TYR A 47 3.84 6.86 0.62
CA TYR A 47 3.25 7.93 -0.18
C TYR A 47 2.10 7.42 -1.06
N GLY A 48 2.24 6.25 -1.67
CA GLY A 48 1.18 5.61 -2.46
C GLY A 48 -0.04 5.26 -1.62
N VAL A 49 0.16 4.67 -0.43
CA VAL A 49 -0.93 4.38 0.50
C VAL A 49 -1.63 5.65 0.94
N PHE A 50 -0.88 6.72 1.21
CA PHE A 50 -1.45 8.03 1.51
C PHE A 50 -2.28 8.59 0.34
N GLN A 51 -1.84 8.45 -0.92
CA GLN A 51 -2.66 8.82 -2.07
C GLN A 51 -3.94 7.98 -2.19
N GLY A 52 -3.86 6.68 -1.90
CA GLY A 52 -5.04 5.82 -1.82
C GLY A 52 -6.02 6.27 -0.74
N MET A 53 -5.52 6.68 0.43
CA MET A 53 -6.35 7.26 1.50
C MET A 53 -7.01 8.56 1.07
N ARG A 54 -6.29 9.44 0.36
CA ARG A 54 -6.85 10.69 -0.18
C ARG A 54 -7.96 10.42 -1.20
N ALA A 55 -7.82 9.42 -2.06
CA ALA A 55 -8.87 9.00 -2.97
C ALA A 55 -10.10 8.46 -2.22
N GLY A 56 -9.88 7.63 -1.19
CA GLY A 56 -10.96 7.15 -0.31
C GLY A 56 -11.66 8.28 0.45
N ALA A 57 -10.89 9.28 0.90
CA ALA A 57 -11.43 10.47 1.54
C ALA A 57 -12.30 11.30 0.59
N ALA A 58 -11.88 11.46 -0.67
CA ALA A 58 -12.68 12.13 -1.69
C ALA A 58 -14.01 11.40 -1.94
N GLU A 59 -14.01 10.06 -2.04
CA GLU A 59 -15.23 9.28 -2.24
C GLU A 59 -16.18 9.35 -1.02
N LEU A 60 -15.65 9.25 0.20
CA LEU A 60 -16.47 9.17 1.42
C LEU A 60 -16.89 10.52 1.98
N TRP A 61 -16.06 11.54 1.82
CA TRP A 61 -16.21 12.84 2.48
C TRP A 61 -16.13 14.04 1.52
N GLY A 62 -15.95 13.80 0.22
CA GLY A 62 -16.00 14.84 -0.82
C GLY A 62 -14.72 15.67 -0.95
N THR A 63 -13.71 15.45 -0.11
CA THR A 63 -12.43 16.18 -0.17
C THR A 63 -11.24 15.23 -0.04
N PRO A 64 -10.15 15.42 -0.82
CA PRO A 64 -8.99 14.53 -0.83
C PRO A 64 -7.99 14.85 0.29
N THR A 65 -8.47 14.87 1.53
CA THR A 65 -7.68 15.14 2.75
C THR A 65 -8.23 14.35 3.94
N LEU A 66 -7.34 13.99 4.84
CA LEU A 66 -7.59 13.31 6.10
C LEU A 66 -7.56 14.31 7.28
N ALA A 67 -7.52 15.62 7.01
CA ALA A 67 -7.60 16.65 8.03
C ALA A 67 -8.83 16.46 8.93
N GLY A 68 -8.60 16.38 10.25
CA GLY A 68 -9.65 16.15 11.24
C GLY A 68 -10.24 14.73 11.25
N ARG A 69 -9.67 13.79 10.47
CA ARG A 69 -10.03 12.37 10.49
C ARG A 69 -9.16 11.60 11.45
N ARG A 70 -9.71 10.52 12.01
CA ARG A 70 -8.98 9.59 12.86
C ARG A 70 -8.52 8.37 12.08
N VAL A 71 -7.21 8.20 11.94
CA VAL A 71 -6.59 7.10 11.18
C VAL A 71 -5.88 6.14 12.11
N GLY A 72 -6.28 4.86 12.06
CA GLY A 72 -5.69 3.79 12.86
C GLY A 72 -4.68 2.97 12.06
N ILE A 73 -3.44 2.88 12.52
CA ILE A 73 -2.37 2.15 11.85
C ILE A 73 -1.92 0.96 12.70
N ALA A 74 -2.05 -0.24 12.15
CA ALA A 74 -1.51 -1.47 12.74
C ALA A 74 -0.18 -1.81 12.05
N GLY A 75 0.94 -1.59 12.76
CA GLY A 75 2.29 -1.80 12.25
C GLY A 75 3.03 -0.49 11.96
N ILE A 76 4.01 -0.18 12.81
CA ILE A 76 4.93 0.97 12.72
C ILE A 76 6.30 0.47 12.24
N GLY A 77 6.26 -0.27 11.12
CA GLY A 77 7.42 -0.71 10.34
C GLY A 77 8.02 0.42 9.50
N LYS A 78 8.78 0.04 8.46
CA LYS A 78 9.38 0.98 7.52
C LYS A 78 8.32 1.85 6.82
N VAL A 79 7.23 1.25 6.37
CA VAL A 79 6.13 1.97 5.70
C VAL A 79 5.27 2.73 6.70
N GLY A 80 4.85 2.04 7.79
CA GLY A 80 3.93 2.61 8.78
C GLY A 80 4.44 3.92 9.39
N ARG A 81 5.74 4.03 9.70
CA ARG A 81 6.31 5.28 10.24
C ARG A 81 6.17 6.47 9.26
N HIS A 82 6.42 6.26 7.97
CA HIS A 82 6.32 7.31 6.95
C HIS A 82 4.86 7.68 6.67
N LEU A 83 3.96 6.69 6.77
CA LEU A 83 2.54 6.95 6.66
C LEU A 83 2.02 7.83 7.82
N VAL A 84 2.52 7.62 9.05
CA VAL A 84 2.22 8.52 10.18
C VAL A 84 2.64 9.95 9.85
N ASP A 85 3.85 10.15 9.31
CA ASP A 85 4.37 11.49 8.97
C ASP A 85 3.42 12.19 7.98
N HIS A 86 3.05 11.54 6.88
CA HIS A 86 2.11 12.11 5.90
C HIS A 86 0.73 12.44 6.49
N LEU A 87 0.20 11.58 7.35
CA LEU A 87 -1.11 11.78 7.96
C LEU A 87 -1.12 12.94 8.95
N VAL A 88 -0.07 13.07 9.76
CA VAL A 88 0.06 14.20 10.70
C VAL A 88 0.25 15.51 9.94
N GLU A 89 1.05 15.51 8.87
CA GLU A 89 1.24 16.67 7.98
C GLU A 89 -0.08 17.12 7.31
N ASP A 90 -0.92 16.17 6.91
CA ASP A 90 -2.26 16.44 6.35
C ASP A 90 -3.31 16.81 7.42
N GLY A 91 -2.94 16.78 8.70
CA GLY A 91 -3.79 17.23 9.80
C GLY A 91 -4.73 16.16 10.39
N ALA A 92 -4.45 14.88 10.17
CA ALA A 92 -5.18 13.77 10.78
C ALA A 92 -4.81 13.55 12.27
N GLU A 93 -5.72 12.95 13.02
CA GLU A 93 -5.42 12.30 14.31
C GLU A 93 -5.02 10.86 14.04
N VAL A 94 -3.89 10.41 14.60
CA VAL A 94 -3.38 9.07 14.32
C VAL A 94 -3.43 8.21 15.58
N VAL A 95 -3.94 6.99 15.45
CA VAL A 95 -3.92 5.97 16.49
C VAL A 95 -3.02 4.83 16.01
N VAL A 96 -2.06 4.40 16.82
CA VAL A 96 -1.05 3.41 16.39
C VAL A 96 -0.94 2.24 17.33
N THR A 97 -0.57 1.09 16.78
CA THR A 97 -0.10 -0.07 17.54
C THR A 97 0.98 -0.82 16.75
N ASP A 98 1.93 -1.42 17.46
CA ASP A 98 2.97 -2.31 16.94
C ASP A 98 3.41 -3.21 18.09
N VAL A 99 3.83 -4.44 17.78
CA VAL A 99 4.41 -5.37 18.77
C VAL A 99 5.74 -4.87 19.33
N ARG A 100 6.42 -3.95 18.64
CA ARG A 100 7.66 -3.31 19.07
C ARG A 100 7.36 -2.00 19.79
N GLU A 101 7.40 -2.03 21.12
CA GLU A 101 7.15 -0.86 21.97
C GLU A 101 8.04 0.36 21.65
N ALA A 102 9.29 0.14 21.24
CA ALA A 102 10.18 1.22 20.83
C ALA A 102 9.63 1.99 19.62
N ALA A 103 9.07 1.29 18.62
CA ALA A 103 8.58 1.92 17.40
C ALA A 103 7.40 2.86 17.66
N VAL A 104 6.43 2.43 18.48
CA VAL A 104 5.28 3.26 18.85
C VAL A 104 5.67 4.43 19.76
N ARG A 105 6.63 4.24 20.68
CA ARG A 105 7.15 5.32 21.53
C ARG A 105 7.85 6.39 20.69
N ASP A 106 8.70 5.99 19.75
CA ASP A 106 9.44 6.92 18.90
C ASP A 106 8.51 7.76 18.03
N VAL A 107 7.49 7.13 17.42
CA VAL A 107 6.52 7.84 16.57
C VAL A 107 5.63 8.77 17.40
N ALA A 108 5.21 8.35 18.60
CA ALA A 108 4.40 9.17 19.49
C ALA A 108 5.18 10.38 20.04
N ALA A 109 6.46 10.20 20.35
CA ALA A 109 7.34 11.28 20.78
C ALA A 109 7.59 12.32 19.67
N ARG A 110 7.79 11.86 18.43
CA ARG A 110 7.99 12.73 17.26
C ARG A 110 6.77 13.61 16.95
N HIS A 111 5.58 13.05 17.14
CA HIS A 111 4.29 13.68 16.80
C HIS A 111 3.42 13.91 18.04
N ALA A 112 4.02 14.50 19.07
CA ALA A 112 3.37 14.72 20.36
C ALA A 112 2.04 15.47 20.22
N GLY A 113 0.98 14.93 20.82
CA GLY A 113 -0.37 15.51 20.77
C GLY A 113 -1.18 15.17 19.50
N ARG A 114 -0.59 14.49 18.51
CA ARG A 114 -1.27 14.04 17.28
C ARG A 114 -1.35 12.52 17.14
N VAL A 115 -0.44 11.80 17.82
CA VAL A 115 -0.41 10.32 17.81
C VAL A 115 -0.80 9.77 19.18
N ARG A 116 -1.75 8.84 19.19
CA ARG A 116 -2.18 8.05 20.36
C ARG A 116 -1.79 6.59 20.19
N VAL A 117 -1.17 5.99 21.20
CA VAL A 117 -0.81 4.56 21.19
C VAL A 117 -1.91 3.73 21.84
N VAL A 118 -2.24 2.57 21.25
CA VAL A 118 -3.12 1.55 21.84
C VAL A 118 -2.40 0.22 21.99
N ALA A 119 -2.88 -0.61 22.93
CA ALA A 119 -2.23 -1.84 23.33
C ALA A 119 -2.04 -2.84 22.18
N ASP A 120 -3.08 -3.02 21.35
CA ASP A 120 -3.08 -4.02 20.29
C ASP A 120 -4.03 -3.64 19.13
N THR A 121 -3.97 -4.43 18.05
CA THR A 121 -4.84 -4.28 16.87
C THR A 121 -6.32 -4.42 17.21
N GLY A 122 -6.68 -5.30 18.15
CA GLY A 122 -8.08 -5.47 18.56
C GLY A 122 -8.67 -4.20 19.17
N THR A 123 -7.89 -3.52 20.00
CA THR A 123 -8.22 -2.21 20.59
C THR A 123 -8.26 -1.13 19.53
N LEU A 124 -7.33 -1.18 18.56
CA LEU A 124 -7.29 -0.23 17.45
C LEU A 124 -8.57 -0.26 16.61
N ILE A 125 -8.97 -1.44 16.11
CA ILE A 125 -10.12 -1.57 15.20
C ILE A 125 -11.47 -1.29 15.86
N ARG A 126 -11.52 -1.36 17.21
CA ARG A 126 -12.70 -1.02 18.03
C ARG A 126 -12.69 0.43 18.54
N THR A 127 -11.71 1.24 18.15
CA THR A 127 -11.65 2.65 18.55
C THR A 127 -12.89 3.38 18.03
N GLU A 128 -13.66 4.02 18.92
CA GLU A 128 -14.79 4.84 18.49
C GLU A 128 -14.35 6.03 17.63
N GLY A 129 -15.15 6.31 16.60
CA GLY A 129 -14.88 7.38 15.65
C GLY A 129 -13.61 7.15 14.82
N LEU A 130 -13.17 5.90 14.66
CA LEU A 130 -12.14 5.58 13.67
C LEU A 130 -12.70 5.83 12.27
N ASP A 131 -12.05 6.66 11.47
CA ASP A 131 -12.48 6.94 10.10
C ASP A 131 -11.80 5.98 9.11
N VAL A 132 -10.50 5.75 9.30
CA VAL A 132 -9.66 4.92 8.42
C VAL A 132 -8.92 3.87 9.24
N TYR A 133 -8.89 2.63 8.77
CA TYR A 133 -8.01 1.58 9.26
C TYR A 133 -6.95 1.22 8.21
N ALA A 134 -5.69 1.21 8.63
CA ALA A 134 -4.53 0.97 7.79
C ALA A 134 -3.73 -0.24 8.33
N PRO A 135 -4.00 -1.46 7.84
CA PRO A 135 -3.16 -2.61 8.12
C PRO A 135 -1.82 -2.47 7.40
N CYS A 136 -0.73 -2.36 8.17
CA CYS A 136 0.64 -2.14 7.68
C CYS A 136 1.65 -3.15 8.25
N ALA A 137 1.17 -4.25 8.85
CA ALA A 137 2.00 -5.27 9.49
C ALA A 137 2.04 -6.58 8.69
N LEU A 138 0.94 -7.36 8.73
CA LEU A 138 0.84 -8.68 8.14
C LEU A 138 -0.45 -8.78 7.30
N GLY A 139 -0.46 -9.74 6.37
CA GLY A 139 -1.66 -10.13 5.64
C GLY A 139 -2.71 -10.80 6.53
N GLY A 140 -3.92 -10.97 6.01
CA GLY A 140 -5.06 -11.54 6.72
C GLY A 140 -5.61 -10.67 7.85
N ALA A 141 -5.27 -9.38 7.87
CA ALA A 141 -5.72 -8.43 8.88
C ALA A 141 -7.24 -8.22 8.86
N LEU A 142 -7.88 -8.44 7.71
CA LEU A 142 -9.33 -8.39 7.50
C LEU A 142 -9.83 -9.83 7.39
N ASN A 143 -10.61 -10.26 8.38
CA ASN A 143 -11.11 -11.62 8.52
C ASN A 143 -12.44 -11.65 9.29
N ASP A 144 -12.97 -12.86 9.49
CA ASP A 144 -14.23 -13.12 10.19
C ASP A 144 -14.30 -12.58 11.63
N GLU A 145 -13.16 -12.31 12.27
CA GLU A 145 -13.11 -11.74 13.62
C GLU A 145 -12.94 -10.21 13.61
N SER A 146 -12.11 -9.70 12.71
CA SER A 146 -11.75 -8.27 12.68
C SER A 146 -12.79 -7.42 11.96
N VAL A 147 -13.36 -7.92 10.85
CA VAL A 147 -14.36 -7.17 10.08
C VAL A 147 -15.58 -6.85 10.93
N PRO A 148 -16.25 -7.80 11.62
CA PRO A 148 -17.50 -7.49 12.33
C PRO A 148 -17.39 -6.36 13.37
N VAL A 149 -16.22 -6.23 14.01
CA VAL A 149 -15.97 -5.26 15.08
C VAL A 149 -15.28 -3.97 14.59
N LEU A 150 -14.88 -3.91 13.32
CA LEU A 150 -14.20 -2.76 12.73
C LEU A 150 -15.14 -1.56 12.68
N THR A 151 -14.74 -0.45 13.31
CA THR A 151 -15.51 0.80 13.35
C THR A 151 -15.19 1.75 12.19
N ALA A 152 -14.10 1.50 11.45
CA ALA A 152 -13.65 2.34 10.34
C ALA A 152 -14.64 2.37 9.17
N ARG A 153 -14.63 3.47 8.41
CA ARG A 153 -15.40 3.62 7.16
C ARG A 153 -14.56 3.35 5.91
N LEU A 154 -13.24 3.49 6.01
CA LEU A 154 -12.27 3.20 4.97
C LEU A 154 -11.23 2.20 5.49
N VAL A 155 -10.88 1.23 4.66
CA VAL A 155 -9.70 0.40 4.84
C VAL A 155 -8.72 0.67 3.72
N CYS A 156 -7.51 1.13 4.07
CA CYS A 156 -6.46 1.46 3.13
C CYS A 156 -5.11 1.30 3.84
N GLY A 157 -4.42 0.19 3.61
CA GLY A 157 -3.17 -0.17 4.29
C GLY A 157 -2.06 -0.57 3.33
N ALA A 158 -0.86 -0.76 3.88
CA ALA A 158 0.32 -1.15 3.12
C ALA A 158 0.56 -2.67 3.07
N ALA A 159 -0.06 -3.45 3.97
CA ALA A 159 0.19 -4.88 4.07
C ALA A 159 -0.25 -5.59 2.77
N ASN A 160 0.50 -6.63 2.37
CA ASN A 160 0.12 -7.52 1.29
C ASN A 160 -0.92 -8.53 1.78
N ASN A 161 -1.85 -8.92 0.91
CA ASN A 161 -2.90 -9.92 1.17
C ASN A 161 -3.75 -9.54 2.39
N GLN A 162 -4.30 -8.32 2.42
CA GLN A 162 -5.03 -7.80 3.59
C GLN A 162 -6.29 -8.62 3.91
N LEU A 163 -6.98 -9.09 2.87
CA LEU A 163 -8.14 -9.98 2.97
C LEU A 163 -7.67 -11.40 3.27
N ALA A 164 -8.17 -12.02 4.33
CA ALA A 164 -7.75 -13.36 4.73
C ALA A 164 -8.20 -14.47 3.75
N HIS A 165 -9.33 -14.26 3.07
CA HIS A 165 -9.85 -15.16 2.05
C HIS A 165 -10.81 -14.40 1.11
N PRO A 166 -11.15 -14.97 -0.06
CA PRO A 166 -12.24 -14.45 -0.89
C PRO A 166 -13.55 -14.37 -0.10
N GLY A 167 -14.33 -13.32 -0.32
CA GLY A 167 -15.59 -13.05 0.38
C GLY A 167 -15.49 -11.94 1.42
N VAL A 168 -14.31 -11.70 2.02
CA VAL A 168 -14.12 -10.62 3.01
C VAL A 168 -14.40 -9.25 2.39
N GLU A 169 -14.09 -9.06 1.10
CA GLU A 169 -14.43 -7.83 0.35
C GLU A 169 -15.94 -7.58 0.29
N LYS A 170 -16.74 -8.64 0.25
CA LYS A 170 -18.19 -8.55 0.30
C LYS A 170 -18.66 -8.22 1.72
N ASP A 171 -18.08 -8.82 2.75
CA ASP A 171 -18.42 -8.51 4.15
C ASP A 171 -18.11 -7.04 4.50
N LEU A 172 -17.03 -6.49 3.96
CA LEU A 172 -16.72 -5.06 4.05
C LEU A 172 -17.79 -4.21 3.34
N ALA A 173 -18.13 -4.57 2.10
CA ALA A 173 -19.13 -3.85 1.31
C ALA A 173 -20.53 -3.87 1.94
N ASP A 174 -20.98 -5.03 2.44
CA ASP A 174 -22.26 -5.21 3.12
C ASP A 174 -22.36 -4.35 4.40
N ARG A 175 -21.21 -4.06 5.03
CA ARG A 175 -21.11 -3.15 6.19
C ARG A 175 -20.87 -1.69 5.81
N GLY A 176 -20.85 -1.37 4.52
CA GLY A 176 -20.61 -0.01 4.02
C GLY A 176 -19.19 0.50 4.28
N ILE A 177 -18.23 -0.41 4.46
CA ILE A 177 -16.81 -0.07 4.59
C ILE A 177 -16.17 -0.08 3.22
N LEU A 178 -15.65 1.07 2.81
CA LEU A 178 -14.92 1.20 1.55
C LEU A 178 -13.54 0.55 1.71
N TYR A 179 -13.19 -0.38 0.82
CA TYR A 179 -11.88 -1.01 0.80
C TYR A 179 -11.08 -0.53 -0.40
N ALA A 180 -9.89 0.02 -0.16
CA ALA A 180 -8.92 0.33 -1.21
C ALA A 180 -8.01 -0.91 -1.43
N PRO A 181 -8.04 -1.55 -2.61
CA PRO A 181 -7.29 -2.78 -2.85
C PRO A 181 -5.80 -2.63 -2.59
N ASP A 182 -5.26 -3.57 -1.82
CA ASP A 182 -3.90 -3.50 -1.28
C ASP A 182 -2.82 -3.36 -2.37
N TYR A 183 -2.87 -4.23 -3.38
CA TYR A 183 -1.93 -4.25 -4.50
C TYR A 183 -1.98 -2.99 -5.38
N VAL A 184 -3.02 -2.17 -5.27
CA VAL A 184 -3.11 -0.87 -5.95
C VAL A 184 -2.47 0.21 -5.09
N VAL A 185 -2.85 0.29 -3.80
CA VAL A 185 -2.41 1.37 -2.91
C VAL A 185 -0.94 1.24 -2.49
N ASN A 186 -0.43 0.01 -2.37
CA ASN A 186 0.97 -0.23 -1.97
C ASN A 186 1.95 -0.32 -3.15
N ALA A 187 1.47 -0.05 -4.38
CA ALA A 187 2.25 -0.16 -5.62
C ALA A 187 3.44 0.80 -5.72
N GLY A 188 3.52 1.82 -4.85
CA GLY A 188 4.63 2.79 -4.83
C GLY A 188 6.01 2.14 -4.73
N GLY A 189 6.13 1.04 -3.99
CA GLY A 189 7.39 0.31 -3.90
C GLY A 189 7.79 -0.37 -5.21
N VAL A 190 6.82 -0.92 -5.94
CA VAL A 190 7.05 -1.52 -7.26
C VAL A 190 7.38 -0.46 -8.30
N ILE A 191 6.70 0.70 -8.26
CA ILE A 191 7.01 1.85 -9.13
C ILE A 191 8.46 2.30 -8.94
N GLN A 192 8.94 2.34 -7.70
CA GLN A 192 10.32 2.72 -7.37
C GLN A 192 11.35 1.74 -7.96
N VAL A 193 11.20 0.45 -7.67
CA VAL A 193 12.20 -0.56 -8.11
C VAL A 193 12.12 -0.82 -9.63
N ALA A 194 10.95 -0.64 -10.25
CA ALA A 194 10.80 -0.74 -11.69
C ALA A 194 11.56 0.37 -12.43
N ALA A 195 11.73 1.56 -11.83
CA ALA A 195 12.49 2.63 -12.44
C ALA A 195 13.98 2.29 -12.60
N GLU A 196 14.54 1.42 -11.75
CA GLU A 196 15.93 0.95 -11.89
C GLU A 196 16.18 0.23 -13.22
N GLN A 197 15.16 -0.44 -13.76
CA GLN A 197 15.26 -1.16 -15.03
C GLN A 197 15.39 -0.22 -16.24
N GLY A 198 15.05 1.06 -16.09
CA GLY A 198 15.03 2.07 -17.16
C GLY A 198 16.38 2.77 -17.41
N GLY A 199 17.46 2.37 -16.74
CA GLY A 199 18.80 2.95 -16.93
C GLY A 199 19.16 4.09 -15.96
N GLY A 200 18.35 4.33 -14.92
CA GLY A 200 18.67 5.25 -13.83
C GLY A 200 17.50 5.51 -12.90
N PHE A 201 17.78 5.70 -11.60
CA PHE A 201 16.78 6.03 -10.60
C PHE A 201 16.64 7.56 -10.43
N ASP A 202 15.42 8.07 -10.61
CA ASP A 202 15.04 9.45 -10.29
C ASP A 202 13.87 9.42 -9.30
N PHE A 203 14.13 9.82 -8.06
CA PHE A 203 13.15 9.80 -6.99
C PHE A 203 11.94 10.71 -7.28
N GLU A 204 12.15 11.91 -7.82
CA GLU A 204 11.07 12.85 -8.09
C GLU A 204 10.17 12.35 -9.22
N GLN A 205 10.75 11.75 -10.26
CA GLN A 205 9.97 11.09 -11.29
C GLN A 205 9.16 9.92 -10.73
N CYS A 206 9.75 9.09 -9.86
CA CYS A 206 9.05 7.97 -9.22
C CYS A 206 7.94 8.46 -8.30
N LYS A 207 8.17 9.54 -7.55
CA LYS A 207 7.17 10.17 -6.69
C LYS A 207 6.00 10.73 -7.51
N ALA A 208 6.27 11.41 -8.63
CA ALA A 208 5.25 11.87 -9.55
C ALA A 208 4.41 10.72 -10.13
N LYS A 209 5.05 9.60 -10.52
CA LYS A 209 4.34 8.38 -10.96
C LYS A 209 3.51 7.77 -9.83
N THR A 210 4.05 7.73 -8.61
CA THR A 210 3.36 7.22 -7.42
C THR A 210 2.15 8.07 -7.06
N ALA A 211 2.19 9.38 -7.33
CA ALA A 211 1.04 10.27 -7.14
C ALA A 211 -0.21 9.82 -7.93
N ASN A 212 -0.02 9.17 -9.09
CA ASN A 212 -1.11 8.64 -9.93
C ASN A 212 -1.86 7.46 -9.28
N ILE A 213 -1.41 6.94 -8.14
CA ILE A 213 -2.20 5.99 -7.34
C ILE A 213 -3.52 6.63 -6.90
N PHE A 214 -3.56 7.95 -6.64
CA PHE A 214 -4.81 8.67 -6.35
C PHE A 214 -5.84 8.48 -7.47
N GLU A 215 -5.44 8.74 -8.72
CA GLU A 215 -6.31 8.62 -9.88
C GLU A 215 -6.69 7.16 -10.16
N THR A 216 -5.73 6.25 -10.01
CA THR A 216 -5.98 4.81 -10.21
C THR A 216 -7.00 4.27 -9.20
N VAL A 217 -6.89 4.65 -7.92
CA VAL A 217 -7.85 4.24 -6.88
C VAL A 217 -9.22 4.89 -7.13
N SER A 218 -9.24 6.15 -7.56
CA SER A 218 -10.49 6.83 -7.93
C SER A 218 -11.21 6.14 -9.11
N GLU A 219 -10.46 5.70 -10.12
CA GLU A 219 -10.99 4.90 -11.25
C GLU A 219 -11.54 3.55 -10.77
N VAL A 220 -10.84 2.86 -9.86
CA VAL A 220 -11.32 1.62 -9.23
C VAL A 220 -12.65 1.84 -8.52
N PHE A 221 -12.76 2.90 -7.70
CA PHE A 221 -14.02 3.20 -6.99
C PHE A 221 -15.15 3.55 -7.94
N ALA A 222 -14.89 4.34 -8.98
CA ALA A 222 -15.87 4.66 -9.99
C ALA A 222 -16.36 3.41 -10.74
N ALA A 223 -15.44 2.53 -11.13
CA ALA A 223 -15.76 1.27 -11.79
C ALA A 223 -16.55 0.31 -10.88
N ALA A 224 -16.17 0.21 -9.60
CA ALA A 224 -16.86 -0.58 -8.59
C ALA A 224 -18.32 -0.14 -8.43
N LYS A 225 -18.54 1.18 -8.31
CA LYS A 225 -19.87 1.79 -8.18
C LYS A 225 -20.71 1.60 -9.43
N ALA A 226 -20.15 1.81 -10.61
CA ALA A 226 -20.85 1.61 -11.88
C ALA A 226 -21.23 0.13 -12.12
N GLY A 227 -20.35 -0.79 -11.71
CA GLY A 227 -20.55 -2.22 -11.85
C GLY A 227 -21.36 -2.90 -10.74
N GLY A 228 -21.61 -2.20 -9.62
CA GLY A 228 -22.26 -2.79 -8.44
C GLY A 228 -21.44 -3.94 -7.83
N VAL A 229 -20.11 -3.85 -7.86
CA VAL A 229 -19.19 -4.88 -7.35
C VAL A 229 -18.23 -4.30 -6.31
N PRO A 230 -17.64 -5.14 -5.42
CA PRO A 230 -16.60 -4.68 -4.50
C PRO A 230 -15.38 -4.09 -5.24
N PRO A 231 -14.67 -3.09 -4.65
CA PRO A 231 -13.49 -2.49 -5.27
C PRO A 231 -12.40 -3.47 -5.68
N ALA A 232 -12.20 -4.56 -4.94
CA ALA A 232 -11.23 -5.60 -5.32
C ALA A 232 -11.53 -6.21 -6.69
N VAL A 233 -12.81 -6.54 -6.94
CA VAL A 233 -13.27 -7.10 -8.22
C VAL A 233 -13.13 -6.08 -9.37
N ALA A 234 -13.42 -4.80 -9.10
CA ALA A 234 -13.24 -3.75 -10.09
C ALA A 234 -11.75 -3.53 -10.44
N ALA A 235 -10.86 -3.57 -9.45
CA ALA A 235 -9.43 -3.44 -9.67
C ALA A 235 -8.87 -4.59 -10.51
N ASP A 236 -9.32 -5.83 -10.28
CA ASP A 236 -8.92 -6.99 -11.09
C ASP A 236 -9.32 -6.81 -12.56
N ARG A 237 -10.58 -6.41 -12.82
CA ARG A 237 -11.09 -6.16 -14.17
C ARG A 237 -10.29 -5.05 -14.89
N LEU A 238 -10.01 -3.95 -14.19
CA LEU A 238 -9.21 -2.86 -14.75
C LEU A 238 -7.79 -3.31 -15.09
N ALA A 239 -7.18 -4.14 -14.25
CA ALA A 239 -5.87 -4.71 -14.52
C ALA A 239 -5.89 -5.63 -15.75
N GLU A 240 -6.86 -6.54 -15.85
CA GLU A 240 -7.05 -7.45 -16.99
C GLU A 240 -7.27 -6.67 -18.31
N GLU A 241 -8.10 -5.63 -18.28
CA GLU A 241 -8.33 -4.76 -19.44
C GLU A 241 -7.06 -4.05 -19.89
N ARG A 242 -6.28 -3.50 -18.95
CA ARG A 242 -5.02 -2.80 -19.24
C ARG A 242 -3.97 -3.77 -19.81
N MET A 243 -3.88 -4.99 -19.26
CA MET A 243 -3.01 -6.04 -19.79
C MET A 243 -3.41 -6.44 -21.21
N THR A 244 -4.71 -6.56 -21.49
CA THR A 244 -5.22 -6.89 -22.82
C THR A 244 -4.93 -5.79 -23.84
N LYS A 245 -5.13 -4.52 -23.47
CA LYS A 245 -4.85 -3.36 -24.33
C LYS A 245 -3.35 -3.14 -24.55
N GLY A 246 -2.52 -3.45 -23.55
CA GLY A 246 -1.07 -3.28 -23.58
C GLY A 246 -0.27 -4.48 -24.11
N ALA A 247 -0.93 -5.60 -24.40
CA ALA A 247 -0.28 -6.79 -24.93
C ALA A 247 0.35 -6.51 -26.30
N VAL A 248 1.68 -6.38 -26.33
CA VAL A 248 2.44 -6.49 -27.58
C VAL A 248 2.36 -7.94 -28.02
N VAL A 249 1.83 -8.21 -29.23
CA VAL A 249 1.87 -9.53 -29.84
C VAL A 249 3.33 -9.95 -29.98
N VAL A 250 3.79 -10.85 -29.12
CA VAL A 250 5.12 -11.47 -29.29
C VAL A 250 4.96 -12.52 -30.38
N PRO A 251 5.58 -12.36 -31.57
CA PRO A 251 5.50 -13.37 -32.61
C PRO A 251 6.08 -14.68 -32.08
N ALA A 252 5.43 -15.80 -32.42
CA ALA A 252 5.91 -17.13 -32.05
C ALA A 252 7.36 -17.32 -32.54
N PRO A 253 8.24 -17.94 -31.74
CA PRO A 253 9.59 -18.24 -32.19
C PRO A 253 9.51 -19.08 -33.47
N ALA A 254 10.19 -18.63 -34.53
CA ALA A 254 10.29 -19.37 -35.77
C ALA A 254 10.79 -20.78 -35.47
N SER A 255 10.03 -21.79 -35.88
CA SER A 255 10.44 -23.19 -35.79
C SER A 255 11.79 -23.33 -36.51
N ALA A 256 12.82 -23.73 -35.78
CA ALA A 256 14.10 -24.09 -36.38
C ALA A 256 13.86 -25.29 -37.33
N GLY A 257 14.05 -25.06 -38.62
CA GLY A 257 14.11 -26.09 -39.66
C GLY A 257 15.49 -26.71 -39.75
#